data_AF-A0A4R2F662-F1
#
_entry.id   AF-A0A4R2F662-F1
#
_cell.length_a   1.000
_cell.length_b   1.000
_cell.length_c   1.000
_cell.angle_alpha   90.00
_cell.angle_beta   90.00
_cell.angle_gamma   90.00
#
_symmetry.space_group_name_H-M   'P 1'
#
loop_
_entity.id
_entity.type
_entity.pdbx_description
1 polymer ?
#
loop_
_entity_poly.entity_id
_entity_poly.type
_entity_poly.pdbx_seq_one_letter_code
_entity_poly.pdbx_strand_id
1 'polypeptide(L)'
;MSSLNQYMALQRQKFERMQSRRQQLLQSQQLEQSRFEQLHEHMAALSVNHGGSALYLQNMGSIKQQMHQLCEQQQRRVMEASQEYRLQQRACLQQASFNLGLQHMLERRAETARKQQQLKEQKQLDELVCGYHARS
;
A
#
# COMPACT_ATOMS: atom_id res chain seq x y z
N MET A 1 19.96 18.27 13.69
CA MET A 1 19.50 16.92 13.28
C MET A 1 20.03 16.65 11.89
N SER A 2 20.60 15.47 11.61
CA SER A 2 21.18 15.18 10.29
C SER A 2 20.10 15.19 9.20
N SER A 3 20.45 15.67 7.99
CA SER A 3 19.56 15.68 6.82
C SER A 3 18.93 14.32 6.51
N LEU A 4 19.64 13.24 6.85
CA LEU A 4 19.19 11.86 6.65
C LEU A 4 18.04 11.46 7.59
N ASN A 5 18.02 11.96 8.83
CA ASN A 5 16.91 11.71 9.76
C ASN A 5 15.63 12.43 9.32
N GLN A 6 15.75 13.65 8.79
CA GLN A 6 14.61 14.38 8.21
C GLN A 6 14.07 13.66 6.96
N TYR A 7 14.96 13.18 6.09
CA TYR A 7 14.56 12.39 4.93
C TYR A 7 13.81 11.11 5.32
N MET A 8 14.28 10.39 6.35
CA MET A 8 13.56 9.22 6.88
C MET A 8 12.18 9.55 7.41
N ALA A 9 12.01 10.66 8.13
CA ALA A 9 10.70 11.10 8.59
C ALA A 9 9.75 11.36 7.41
N LEU A 10 10.24 11.99 6.34
CA LEU A 10 9.47 12.19 5.11
C LEU A 10 9.10 10.85 4.44
N GLN A 11 10.02 9.89 4.38
CA GLN A 11 9.73 8.57 3.80
C GLN A 11 8.72 7.77 4.62
N ARG A 12 8.74 7.89 5.96
CA ARG A 12 7.71 7.30 6.83
C ARG A 12 6.34 7.92 6.58
N GLN A 13 6.26 9.25 6.56
CA GLN A 13 5.01 9.96 6.29
C GLN A 13 4.45 9.60 4.90
N LYS A 14 5.32 9.54 3.87
CA LYS A 14 4.93 9.09 2.53
C LYS A 14 4.36 7.68 2.57
N PHE A 15 5.02 6.77 3.27
CA PHE A 15 4.59 5.38 3.39
C PHE A 15 3.24 5.25 4.12
N GLU A 16 3.00 6.01 5.17
CA GLU A 16 1.70 6.08 5.87
C GLU A 16 0.58 6.54 4.92
N ARG A 17 0.81 7.60 4.14
CA ARG A 17 -0.15 8.04 3.12
C ARG A 17 -0.43 6.95 2.08
N MET A 18 0.61 6.23 1.64
CA MET A 18 0.45 5.12 0.71
C MET A 18 -0.37 3.98 1.30
N GLN A 19 -0.18 3.66 2.59
CA GLN A 19 -0.99 2.65 3.28
C GLN A 19 -2.45 3.07 3.42
N SER A 20 -2.72 4.33 3.78
CA SER A 20 -4.08 4.86 3.84
C SER A 20 -4.77 4.78 2.48
N ARG A 21 -4.08 5.19 1.39
CA ARG A 21 -4.60 5.05 0.03
C ARG A 21 -4.88 3.59 -0.33
N ARG A 22 -4.00 2.66 0.05
CA ARG A 22 -4.22 1.22 -0.16
C ARG A 22 -5.50 0.72 0.52
N GLN A 23 -5.76 1.16 1.75
CA GLN A 23 -6.98 0.80 2.47
C GLN A 23 -8.24 1.35 1.79
N GLN A 24 -8.20 2.61 1.33
CA GLN A 24 -9.30 3.20 0.56
C GLN A 24 -9.58 2.43 -0.74
N LEU A 25 -8.54 2.04 -1.48
CA LEU A 25 -8.68 1.26 -2.70
C LEU A 25 -9.23 -0.15 -2.43
N LEU A 26 -8.85 -0.79 -1.32
CA LEU A 26 -9.41 -2.07 -0.92
C LEU A 26 -10.92 -1.97 -0.64
N GLN A 27 -11.35 -0.94 0.10
CA GLN A 27 -12.76 -0.69 0.35
C GLN A 27 -13.53 -0.43 -0.95
N SER A 28 -12.95 0.36 -1.86
CA SER A 28 -13.53 0.61 -3.19
C SER A 28 -13.69 -0.69 -3.98
N GLN A 29 -12.66 -1.54 -4.00
CA GLN A 29 -12.72 -2.84 -4.66
C GLN A 29 -13.84 -3.72 -4.09
N GLN A 30 -13.95 -3.80 -2.76
CA GLN A 30 -15.00 -4.57 -2.08
C GLN A 30 -16.40 -4.04 -2.41
N LEU A 31 -16.56 -2.72 -2.47
CA LEU A 31 -17.82 -2.09 -2.83
C LEU A 31 -18.24 -2.42 -4.27
N GLU A 32 -17.32 -2.30 -5.23
CA GLU A 32 -17.62 -2.61 -6.63
C GLU A 32 -17.93 -4.11 -6.81
N GLN A 33 -17.26 -4.98 -6.06
CA GLN A 33 -17.54 -6.42 -6.05
C GLN A 33 -18.93 -6.72 -5.49
N SER A 34 -19.31 -6.09 -4.37
CA SER A 34 -20.65 -6.25 -3.79
C SER A 34 -21.75 -5.75 -4.74
N ARG A 35 -21.54 -4.62 -5.42
CA ARG A 35 -22.46 -4.11 -6.45
C ARG A 35 -22.61 -5.10 -7.62
N PHE A 36 -21.52 -5.74 -8.03
CA PHE A 36 -21.56 -6.74 -9.08
C PHE A 36 -22.37 -7.98 -8.66
N GLU A 37 -22.18 -8.47 -7.44
CA GLU A 37 -22.94 -9.59 -6.88
C GLU A 37 -24.45 -9.28 -6.82
N GLN A 38 -24.82 -8.11 -6.33
CA GLN A 38 -26.22 -7.66 -6.28
C GLN A 38 -26.86 -7.56 -7.67
N LEU A 39 -26.13 -7.05 -8.67
CA LEU A 39 -26.61 -6.99 -10.05
C LEU A 39 -26.80 -8.40 -10.63
N HIS A 40 -25.90 -9.32 -10.32
CA HIS A 40 -25.98 -10.71 -10.76
C HIS A 40 -27.17 -11.45 -10.12
N GLU A 41 -27.42 -11.24 -8.83
CA GLU A 41 -28.60 -11.78 -8.13
C GLU A 41 -29.89 -11.23 -8.74
N HIS A 42 -29.96 -9.92 -9.01
CA HIS A 42 -31.11 -9.29 -9.64
C HIS A 42 -31.37 -9.83 -11.06
N MET A 43 -30.31 -10.04 -11.85
CA MET A 43 -30.42 -10.67 -13.17
C MET A 43 -30.96 -12.10 -13.10
N ALA A 44 -30.51 -12.89 -12.11
CA ALA A 44 -31.02 -14.24 -11.90
C ALA A 44 -32.53 -14.21 -11.57
N ALA A 45 -32.98 -13.28 -10.73
CA ALA A 45 -34.39 -13.13 -10.38
C ALA A 45 -35.27 -12.76 -11.60
N LEU A 46 -34.78 -11.91 -12.51
CA LEU A 46 -35.49 -11.54 -13.74
C LEU A 46 -35.72 -12.70 -14.72
N SER A 47 -34.98 -13.81 -14.59
CA SER A 47 -35.16 -14.99 -15.45
C SER A 47 -36.43 -15.80 -15.12
N VAL A 48 -37.00 -15.61 -13.92
CA VAL A 48 -38.07 -16.46 -13.37
C VAL A 48 -39.49 -15.95 -13.69
N ASN A 49 -39.67 -14.69 -14.10
CA ASN A 49 -41.02 -14.12 -14.27
C ASN A 49 -41.65 -14.43 -15.65
N HIS A 50 -42.71 -15.23 -15.65
CA HIS A 50 -43.48 -15.62 -16.84
C HIS A 50 -44.77 -14.80 -16.96
N GLY A 51 -44.71 -13.66 -17.66
CA GLY A 51 -45.89 -12.88 -18.04
C GLY A 51 -46.33 -13.21 -19.48
N GLY A 52 -47.63 -13.40 -19.69
CA GLY A 52 -48.19 -13.89 -20.95
C GLY A 52 -48.49 -12.84 -22.03
N SER A 53 -48.25 -11.55 -21.79
CA SER A 53 -48.55 -10.49 -22.77
C SER A 53 -47.34 -10.15 -23.65
N ALA A 54 -47.58 -9.86 -24.94
CA ALA A 54 -46.51 -9.51 -25.88
C ALA A 54 -45.73 -8.25 -25.46
N LEU A 55 -46.42 -7.24 -24.91
CA LEU A 55 -45.80 -6.04 -24.35
C LEU A 55 -44.90 -6.36 -23.14
N TYR A 56 -45.34 -7.27 -22.28
CA TYR A 56 -44.53 -7.74 -21.16
C TYR A 56 -43.24 -8.42 -21.64
N LEU A 57 -43.34 -9.31 -22.63
CA LEU A 57 -42.17 -10.00 -23.20
C LEU A 57 -41.19 -9.02 -23.87
N GLN A 58 -41.71 -8.01 -24.58
CA GLN A 58 -40.88 -6.95 -25.17
C GLN A 58 -40.15 -6.13 -24.11
N ASN A 59 -40.87 -5.66 -23.08
CA ASN A 59 -40.29 -4.90 -21.97
C ASN A 59 -39.24 -5.72 -21.22
N MET A 60 -39.51 -7.00 -20.96
CA MET A 60 -38.55 -7.90 -20.32
C MET A 60 -37.31 -8.14 -21.18
N GLY A 61 -37.46 -8.24 -22.50
CA GLY A 61 -36.34 -8.30 -23.44
C GLY A 61 -35.43 -7.07 -23.32
N SER A 62 -36.02 -5.87 -23.35
CA SER A 62 -35.28 -4.61 -23.20
C SER A 62 -34.60 -4.48 -21.83
N ILE A 63 -35.29 -4.84 -20.74
CA ILE A 63 -34.73 -4.81 -19.37
C ILE A 63 -33.57 -5.79 -19.25
N LYS A 64 -33.69 -7.02 -19.78
CA LYS A 64 -32.60 -8.01 -19.75
C LYS A 64 -31.38 -7.53 -20.49
N GLN A 65 -31.55 -6.87 -21.63
CA GLN A 65 -30.45 -6.30 -22.41
C GLN A 65 -29.76 -5.16 -21.63
N GLN A 66 -30.52 -4.24 -21.04
CA GLN A 66 -29.97 -3.15 -20.22
C GLN A 66 -29.21 -3.71 -19.00
N MET A 67 -29.77 -4.72 -18.35
CA MET A 67 -29.12 -5.37 -17.19
C MET A 67 -27.82 -6.07 -17.58
N HIS A 68 -27.76 -6.74 -18.74
CA HIS A 68 -26.50 -7.31 -19.23
C HIS A 68 -25.43 -6.22 -19.43
N GLN A 69 -25.79 -5.10 -20.06
CA GLN A 69 -24.87 -3.98 -20.26
C GLN A 69 -24.38 -3.39 -18.92
N LEU A 70 -25.27 -3.25 -17.94
CA LEU A 70 -24.91 -2.80 -16.59
C LEU A 70 -23.96 -3.78 -15.90
N CYS A 71 -24.19 -5.09 -16.02
CA CYS A 71 -23.30 -6.11 -15.48
C CYS A 71 -21.91 -6.07 -16.13
N GLU A 72 -21.82 -5.96 -17.46
CA GLU A 72 -20.54 -5.83 -18.17
C GLU A 72 -19.79 -4.55 -17.77
N GLN A 73 -20.51 -3.44 -17.59
CA GLN A 73 -19.92 -2.20 -17.10
C GLN A 73 -19.42 -2.36 -15.67
N GLN A 74 -20.22 -2.98 -14.80
CA GLN A 74 -19.86 -3.18 -13.39
C GLN A 74 -18.67 -4.14 -13.27
N GLN A 75 -18.61 -5.20 -14.08
CA GLN A 75 -17.46 -6.11 -14.14
C GLN A 75 -16.17 -5.36 -14.51
N ARG A 76 -16.23 -4.43 -15.47
CA ARG A 76 -15.09 -3.57 -15.81
C ARG A 76 -14.63 -2.72 -14.63
N ARG A 77 -15.56 -2.10 -13.90
CA ARG A 77 -15.25 -1.32 -12.69
C ARG A 77 -14.58 -2.17 -11.61
N VAL A 78 -15.04 -3.41 -11.41
CA VAL A 78 -14.40 -4.37 -10.48
C VAL A 78 -12.95 -4.66 -10.92
N MET A 79 -12.73 -4.92 -12.21
CA MET A 79 -11.39 -5.18 -12.73
C MET A 79 -10.46 -3.98 -12.56
N GLU A 80 -10.93 -2.78 -12.87
CA GLU A 80 -10.20 -1.53 -12.71
C GLU A 80 -9.83 -1.29 -11.23
N ALA A 81 -10.80 -1.37 -10.32
CA ALA A 81 -10.56 -1.21 -8.89
C ALA A 81 -9.58 -2.26 -8.32
N SER A 82 -9.69 -3.51 -8.78
CA SER A 82 -8.75 -4.59 -8.43
C SER A 82 -7.34 -4.34 -8.96
N GLN A 83 -7.21 -3.80 -10.17
CA GLN A 83 -5.92 -3.43 -10.73
C GLN A 83 -5.28 -2.28 -9.96
N GLU A 84 -6.03 -1.21 -9.66
CA GLU A 84 -5.55 -0.07 -8.89
C GLU A 84 -5.07 -0.49 -7.49
N TYR A 85 -5.86 -1.32 -6.79
CA TYR A 85 -5.48 -1.86 -5.49
C TYR A 85 -4.16 -2.64 -5.56
N ARG A 86 -4.01 -3.55 -6.54
CA ARG A 86 -2.79 -4.34 -6.72
C ARG A 86 -1.57 -3.48 -7.02
N LEU A 87 -1.72 -2.46 -7.86
CA LEU A 87 -0.65 -1.51 -8.17
C LEU A 87 -0.21 -0.76 -6.91
N GLN A 88 -1.17 -0.24 -6.13
CA GLN A 88 -0.87 0.43 -4.87
C GLN A 88 -0.23 -0.50 -3.85
N GLN A 89 -0.69 -1.74 -3.74
CA GLN A 89 -0.10 -2.75 -2.85
C GLN A 89 1.37 -3.02 -3.22
N ARG A 90 1.67 -3.17 -4.51
CA ARG A 90 3.04 -3.35 -5.00
C ARG A 90 3.91 -2.13 -4.67
N ALA A 91 3.40 -0.92 -4.89
CA ALA A 91 4.10 0.31 -4.56
C ALA A 91 4.40 0.40 -3.04
N CYS A 92 3.46 0.01 -2.18
CA CYS A 92 3.69 -0.06 -0.73
C CYS A 92 4.81 -1.05 -0.38
N LEU A 93 4.82 -2.25 -0.98
CA LEU A 93 5.88 -3.24 -0.72
C LEU A 93 7.26 -2.72 -1.13
N GLN A 94 7.35 -2.06 -2.29
CA GLN A 94 8.60 -1.43 -2.75
C GLN A 94 9.06 -0.30 -1.83
N GLN A 95 8.14 0.54 -1.36
CA GLN A 95 8.48 1.61 -0.41
C GLN A 95 8.91 1.05 0.95
N ALA A 96 8.29 -0.04 1.41
CA ALA A 96 8.65 -0.69 2.66
C ALA A 96 10.08 -1.25 2.60
N SER A 97 10.44 -1.94 1.51
CA SER A 97 11.80 -2.47 1.34
C SER A 97 12.84 -1.35 1.22
N PHE A 98 12.52 -0.26 0.53
CA PHE A 98 13.37 0.92 0.46
C PHE A 98 13.60 1.55 1.84
N ASN A 99 12.53 1.72 2.63
CA ASN A 99 12.63 2.26 3.99
C ASN A 99 13.49 1.37 4.91
N LEU A 100 13.37 0.04 4.78
CA LEU A 100 14.21 -0.91 5.51
C LEU A 100 15.69 -0.77 5.13
N GLY A 101 15.98 -0.60 3.84
CA GLY A 101 17.35 -0.36 3.36
C GLY A 101 17.96 0.94 3.92
N LEU A 102 17.17 2.01 3.99
CA LEU A 102 17.60 3.27 4.62
C LEU A 102 17.88 3.11 6.11
N GLN A 103 17.03 2.35 6.81
CA GLN A 103 17.21 2.08 8.23
C GLN A 103 18.52 1.33 8.50
N HIS A 104 18.82 0.27 7.74
CA HIS A 104 20.09 -0.44 7.85
C HIS A 104 21.31 0.43 7.54
N MET A 105 21.21 1.35 6.58
CA MET A 105 22.29 2.29 6.30
C MET A 105 22.55 3.22 7.50
N LEU A 106 21.49 3.69 8.16
CA LEU A 106 21.59 4.52 9.35
C LEU A 106 22.21 3.78 10.53
N GLU A 107 21.77 2.54 10.77
CA GLU A 107 22.32 1.67 11.81
C GLU A 107 23.82 1.47 11.61
N ARG A 108 24.26 1.15 10.38
CA ARG A 108 25.69 1.00 10.05
C ARG A 108 26.49 2.29 10.26
N ARG A 109 25.92 3.45 9.91
CA ARG A 109 26.56 4.76 10.15
C ARG A 109 26.71 5.04 11.64
N ALA A 110 25.67 4.75 12.43
CA ALA A 110 25.69 4.93 13.87
C ALA A 110 26.72 4.00 14.54
N GLU A 111 26.79 2.74 14.12
CA GLU A 111 27.81 1.79 14.58
C GLU A 111 29.23 2.27 14.25
N THR A 112 29.45 2.73 13.02
CA THR A 112 30.76 3.25 12.58
C THR A 112 31.16 4.47 13.41
N ALA A 113 30.22 5.40 13.64
CA ALA A 113 30.46 6.58 14.45
C ALA A 113 30.82 6.22 15.91
N ARG A 114 30.09 5.27 16.51
CA ARG A 114 30.38 4.76 17.86
C ARG A 114 31.76 4.13 17.95
N LYS A 115 32.13 3.28 16.99
CA LYS A 115 33.46 2.65 16.93
C LYS A 115 34.57 3.70 16.81
N GLN A 116 34.39 4.70 15.96
CA GLN A 116 35.37 5.79 15.82
C GLN A 116 35.50 6.61 17.10
N GLN A 117 34.40 6.85 17.82
CA GLN A 117 34.43 7.56 19.08
C GLN A 117 35.15 6.75 20.17
N GLN A 118 34.85 5.45 20.28
CA GLN A 118 35.56 4.54 21.20
C GLN A 118 37.06 4.49 20.92
N LEU A 119 37.48 4.42 19.64
CA LEU A 119 38.89 4.44 19.26
C LEU A 119 39.58 5.77 19.63
N LYS A 120 38.88 6.90 19.54
CA LYS A 120 39.41 8.20 19.97
C LYS A 120 39.57 8.27 21.48
N GLU A 121 38.56 7.84 22.23
CA GLU A 121 38.58 7.78 23.69
C GLU A 121 39.70 6.86 24.19
N GLN A 122 39.87 5.69 23.58
CA GLN A 122 40.95 4.75 23.90
C GLN A 122 42.33 5.37 23.65
N LYS A 123 42.55 6.02 22.49
CA LYS A 123 43.81 6.70 22.21
C LYS A 123 44.13 7.80 23.24
N GLN A 124 43.13 8.59 23.63
CA GLN A 124 43.30 9.62 24.65
C GLN A 124 43.69 9.04 26.01
N LEU A 125 43.10 7.91 26.39
CA LEU A 125 43.47 7.21 27.62
C LEU A 125 44.90 6.67 27.56
N ASP A 126 45.29 6.05 26.45
CA ASP A 126 46.64 5.52 26.24
C ASP A 126 47.70 6.64 26.31
N GLU A 127 47.43 7.79 25.69
CA GLU A 127 48.29 8.98 25.75
C GLU A 127 48.44 9.52 27.18
N LEU A 128 47.35 9.55 27.97
CA LEU A 128 47.38 9.96 29.37
C LEU A 128 48.24 9.02 30.23
N VAL A 129 48.11 7.72 30.04
CA VAL A 129 48.89 6.70 30.78
C VAL A 129 50.38 6.79 30.42
N CYS A 130 50.72 6.88 29.14
CA CYS A 130 52.11 7.06 28.69
C CYS A 130 52.71 8.38 29.21
N GLY A 131 51.93 9.47 29.19
CA GLY A 131 52.38 10.77 29.73
C GLY A 131 52.60 10.77 31.24
N TYR A 132 51.85 9.96 31.99
CA TYR A 132 52.04 9.77 33.44
C TYR A 132 53.30 8.97 33.75
N HIS A 133 53.55 7.88 33.01
CA HIS A 133 54.76 7.07 33.18
C HIS A 133 56.03 7.78 32.73
N ALA A 134 55.96 8.68 31.75
CA ALA A 134 57.13 9.46 31.30
C ALA A 134 57.53 10.60 32.25
N ARG A 135 56.68 10.94 33.24
CA ARG A 135 56.93 12.00 34.25
C ARG A 135 57.15 11.46 35.67
N SER A 136 57.04 10.14 35.86
CA SER A 136 57.39 9.44 37.10
C SER A 136 58.81 8.92 37.00
#